data_AF-A0A7S2QYD9-F1
#
_entry.id   AF-A0A7S2QYD9-F1
#
_cell.length_a   1.000
_cell.length_b   1.000
_cell.length_c   1.000
_cell.angle_alpha   90.00
_cell.angle_beta   90.00
_cell.angle_gamma   90.00
#
_symmetry.space_group_name_H-M   'P 1'
#
loop_
_entity.id
_entity.type
_entity.pdbx_description
1 polymer ?
#
loop_
_entity_poly.entity_id
_entity_poly.type
_entity_poly.pdbx_seq_one_letter_code
_entity_poly.pdbx_strand_id
1 'polypeptide(L)'
;IIGRRAGLEVKAARMKEKAAMGTPSAQGETVKENIENAANTPDASSGPFDVEKAYQEWTQKLVIRADLTEKLCCTGDIGRPKRSLEKDFPELALAISRIPAERWWWDCEHRPNDAELQQFNSHEPRNHFKARVERFRSWLLRRPEKTFVVFGHSTFFKEFIGGTRSLRNCEIHTMML
;
A
#
# COMPACT_ATOMS: atom_id res chain seq x y z
N ILE A 1 0.94 -6.75 1.37
CA ILE A 1 -0.29 -7.00 0.58
C ILE A 1 -0.69 -8.47 0.71
N ILE A 2 0.17 -9.40 0.29
CA ILE A 2 -0.08 -10.86 0.30
C ILE A 2 -0.47 -11.40 1.70
N GLY A 3 0.12 -10.89 2.78
CA GLY A 3 -0.22 -11.33 4.15
C GLY A 3 -1.54 -10.79 4.72
N ARG A 4 -2.29 -9.94 4.00
CA ARG A 4 -3.51 -9.32 4.57
C ARG A 4 -4.61 -10.34 4.81
N ARG A 5 -4.82 -11.28 3.88
CA ARG A 5 -5.83 -12.35 4.03
C ARG A 5 -5.54 -13.21 5.25
N ALA A 6 -4.32 -13.70 5.39
CA ALA A 6 -3.87 -14.44 6.57
C ALA A 6 -4.07 -13.63 7.87
N GLY A 7 -3.76 -12.33 7.86
CA GLY A 7 -4.02 -11.45 9.02
C GLY A 7 -5.51 -11.30 9.37
N LEU A 8 -6.39 -11.30 8.37
CA LEU A 8 -7.84 -11.28 8.58
C LEU A 8 -8.35 -12.63 9.12
N GLU A 9 -7.78 -13.74 8.67
CA GLU A 9 -8.10 -15.09 9.17
C GLU A 9 -7.71 -15.26 10.64
N VAL A 10 -6.50 -14.81 11.02
CA VAL A 10 -6.06 -14.77 12.42
C VAL A 10 -6.99 -13.91 13.28
N LYS A 11 -7.42 -12.75 12.75
CA LYS A 11 -8.40 -11.89 13.43
C LYS A 11 -9.74 -12.61 13.63
N ALA A 12 -10.22 -13.32 12.61
CA ALA A 12 -11.47 -14.07 12.67
C ALA A 12 -11.41 -15.20 13.72
N ALA A 13 -10.30 -15.94 13.78
CA ALA A 13 -10.07 -16.99 14.77
C ALA A 13 -10.12 -16.43 16.20
N ARG A 14 -9.39 -15.34 16.46
CA ARG A 14 -9.38 -14.66 17.76
C ARG A 14 -10.77 -14.15 18.18
N MET A 15 -11.60 -13.72 17.23
CA MET A 15 -12.98 -13.29 17.50
C MET A 15 -13.87 -14.47 17.88
N LYS A 16 -13.72 -15.62 17.23
CA LYS A 16 -14.44 -16.86 17.57
C LYS A 16 -14.06 -17.38 18.96
N GLU A 17 -12.77 -17.37 19.30
CA GLU A 17 -12.29 -17.76 20.64
C GLU A 17 -12.90 -16.86 21.74
N LYS A 18 -12.91 -15.54 21.53
CA LYS A 18 -13.53 -14.59 22.47
C LYS A 18 -15.04 -14.80 22.61
N ALA A 19 -15.74 -15.09 21.52
CA ALA A 19 -17.18 -15.38 21.57
C ALA A 19 -17.49 -16.70 22.30
N ALA A 20 -16.61 -17.71 22.15
CA ALA A 20 -16.74 -19.00 22.82
C ALA A 20 -16.40 -18.95 24.32
N MET A 21 -15.51 -18.05 24.74
CA MET A 21 -15.12 -17.90 26.15
C MET A 21 -16.15 -17.17 27.02
N GLY A 22 -17.13 -16.47 26.43
CA GLY A 22 -18.15 -15.72 27.17
C GLY A 22 -17.58 -14.52 27.96
N THR A 23 -18.38 -13.47 28.15
CA THR A 23 -17.98 -12.34 29.01
C THR A 23 -17.89 -12.84 30.46
N PRO A 24 -16.77 -12.66 31.19
CA PRO A 24 -16.75 -12.95 32.62
C PRO A 24 -17.83 -12.11 33.32
N SER A 25 -18.73 -12.77 34.04
CA SER A 25 -19.72 -12.12 34.90
C SER A 25 -18.99 -11.20 35.87
N ALA A 26 -19.41 -9.93 35.92
CA ALA A 26 -18.85 -8.93 36.81
C ALA A 26 -19.04 -9.37 38.27
N GLN A 27 -17.92 -9.66 38.95
CA GLN A 27 -17.83 -9.66 40.40
C GLN A 27 -16.39 -9.30 40.78
N GLY A 28 -16.24 -8.13 41.40
CA GLY A 28 -15.12 -7.82 42.28
C GLY A 28 -13.99 -6.98 41.68
N GLU A 29 -13.99 -5.72 42.12
CA GLU A 29 -12.80 -4.92 42.46
C GLU A 29 -12.13 -4.03 41.41
N THR A 30 -12.07 -2.77 41.82
CA THR A 30 -11.58 -1.56 41.17
C THR A 30 -10.07 -1.54 41.02
N VAL A 31 -9.57 -1.32 39.80
CA VAL A 31 -8.34 -0.54 39.56
C VAL A 31 -8.59 0.36 38.35
N LYS A 32 -8.42 1.67 38.57
CA LYS A 32 -8.48 2.71 37.53
C LYS A 32 -7.21 2.67 36.70
N GLU A 33 -7.31 2.34 35.42
CA GLU A 33 -6.37 2.82 34.41
C GLU A 33 -7.16 3.37 33.22
N ASN A 34 -7.07 4.70 33.07
CA ASN A 34 -7.56 5.42 31.91
C ASN A 34 -6.66 5.07 30.71
N ILE A 35 -7.13 4.18 29.86
CA ILE A 35 -6.68 4.13 28.46
C ILE A 35 -7.86 4.59 27.61
N GLU A 36 -7.62 5.67 26.89
CA GLU A 36 -8.58 6.39 26.06
C GLU A 36 -9.34 5.43 25.12
N ASN A 37 -10.65 5.35 25.37
CA ASN A 37 -11.63 4.69 24.53
C ASN A 37 -11.87 5.54 23.28
N ALA A 38 -11.48 5.03 22.11
CA ALA A 38 -12.09 5.42 20.86
C ALA A 38 -12.36 4.18 19.99
N ALA A 39 -13.65 3.89 19.84
CA ALA A 39 -14.26 2.98 18.87
C ALA A 39 -14.00 1.47 19.04
N ASN A 40 -14.84 0.81 19.85
CA ASN A 40 -15.33 -0.55 19.56
C ASN A 40 -16.57 -0.83 20.42
N THR A 41 -17.67 -0.18 20.10
CA THR A 41 -18.99 -0.72 20.47
C THR A 41 -19.24 -1.90 19.52
N PRO A 42 -19.46 -3.13 20.01
CA PRO A 42 -19.85 -4.23 19.14
C PRO A 42 -21.27 -3.93 18.67
N ASP A 43 -21.40 -3.56 17.41
CA ASP A 43 -22.69 -3.52 16.74
C ASP A 43 -23.26 -4.95 16.71
N ALA A 44 -24.30 -5.20 17.52
CA ALA A 44 -24.96 -6.49 17.65
C ALA A 44 -25.72 -6.92 16.38
N SER A 45 -25.61 -6.13 15.29
CA SER A 45 -26.23 -6.39 13.99
C SER A 45 -25.38 -7.21 13.01
N SER A 46 -24.07 -7.41 13.23
CA SER A 46 -23.24 -8.10 12.24
C SER A 46 -23.10 -9.59 12.57
N GLY A 47 -23.48 -10.46 11.62
CA GLY A 47 -23.18 -11.90 11.67
C GLY A 47 -21.66 -12.19 11.79
N PRO A 48 -21.24 -13.47 11.70
CA PRO A 48 -19.83 -13.83 11.87
C PRO A 48 -18.92 -13.00 10.95
N PHE A 49 -17.75 -12.60 11.47
CA PHE A 49 -16.78 -11.80 10.72
C PHE A 49 -16.44 -12.48 9.38
N ASP A 50 -16.82 -11.83 8.29
CA ASP A 50 -16.59 -12.31 6.94
C ASP A 50 -15.22 -11.85 6.44
N VAL A 51 -14.28 -12.79 6.43
CA VAL A 51 -12.89 -12.58 5.98
C VAL A 51 -12.85 -12.18 4.50
N GLU A 52 -13.67 -12.81 3.65
CA GLU A 52 -13.65 -12.57 2.21
C GLU A 52 -14.19 -11.18 1.92
N LYS A 53 -15.34 -10.81 2.51
CA LYS A 53 -15.88 -9.45 2.39
C LYS A 53 -14.87 -8.40 2.88
N ALA A 54 -14.26 -8.59 4.04
CA ALA A 54 -13.28 -7.65 4.58
C ALA A 54 -12.02 -7.55 3.70
N TYR A 55 -11.62 -8.65 3.05
CA TYR A 55 -10.50 -8.66 2.12
C TYR A 55 -10.84 -7.87 0.84
N GLN A 56 -12.03 -8.09 0.27
CA GLN A 56 -12.49 -7.38 -0.94
C GLN A 56 -12.67 -5.88 -0.70
N GLU A 57 -13.24 -5.48 0.45
CA GLU A 57 -13.33 -4.06 0.82
C GLU A 57 -11.96 -3.40 0.97
N TRP A 58 -10.95 -4.17 1.41
CA TRP A 58 -9.58 -3.69 1.51
C TRP A 58 -8.90 -3.56 0.15
N THR A 59 -9.04 -4.54 -0.74
CA THR A 59 -8.44 -4.48 -2.10
C THR A 59 -9.02 -3.32 -2.91
N GLN A 60 -10.29 -2.97 -2.72
CA GLN A 60 -10.91 -1.80 -3.36
C GLN A 60 -10.23 -0.47 -3.01
N LYS A 61 -9.67 -0.37 -1.80
CA LYS A 61 -8.94 0.81 -1.29
C LYS A 61 -7.49 0.86 -1.75
N LEU A 62 -6.98 -0.22 -2.37
CA LEU A 62 -5.62 -0.28 -2.86
C LEU A 62 -5.49 0.53 -4.16
N VAL A 63 -4.44 1.35 -4.23
CA VAL A 63 -4.13 2.18 -5.39
C VAL A 63 -2.69 1.94 -5.79
N ILE A 64 -2.47 1.59 -7.05
CA ILE A 64 -1.14 1.48 -7.66
C ILE A 64 -0.92 2.71 -8.54
N ARG A 65 0.24 3.36 -8.43
CA ARG A 65 0.59 4.54 -9.23
C ARG A 65 2.00 4.43 -9.80
N ALA A 66 2.13 4.77 -11.08
CA ALA A 66 3.42 4.92 -11.76
C ALA A 66 4.32 5.98 -11.09
N ASP A 67 3.73 7.04 -10.52
CA ASP A 67 4.50 8.11 -9.88
C ASP A 67 5.34 7.63 -8.68
N LEU A 68 4.97 6.50 -8.05
CA LEU A 68 5.64 5.90 -6.89
C LEU A 68 6.84 5.00 -7.23
N THR A 69 7.10 4.73 -8.51
CA THR A 69 8.19 3.84 -8.96
C THR A 69 9.56 4.33 -8.50
N GLU A 70 10.56 3.45 -8.41
CA GLU A 70 11.94 3.90 -8.12
C GLU A 70 12.45 4.81 -9.24
N LYS A 71 13.40 5.71 -8.93
CA LYS A 71 14.08 6.48 -9.98
C LYS A 71 14.83 5.52 -10.90
N LEU A 72 14.43 5.46 -12.17
CA LEU A 72 15.01 4.49 -13.11
C LEU A 72 16.47 4.83 -13.42
N CYS A 73 17.39 4.07 -12.82
CA CYS A 73 18.85 4.23 -12.91
C CYS A 73 19.58 2.92 -13.22
N CYS A 74 18.94 1.77 -13.05
CA CYS A 74 19.48 0.47 -13.39
C CYS A 74 18.39 -0.48 -13.91
N THR A 75 18.80 -1.67 -14.34
CA THR A 75 17.90 -2.73 -14.83
C THR A 75 16.86 -3.16 -13.80
N GLY A 76 17.18 -3.08 -12.50
CA GLY A 76 16.28 -3.44 -11.41
C GLY A 76 15.11 -2.47 -11.22
N ASP A 77 15.18 -1.27 -11.81
CA ASP A 77 14.12 -0.25 -11.74
C ASP A 77 13.11 -0.38 -12.87
N ILE A 78 13.36 -1.27 -13.84
CA ILE A 78 12.47 -1.52 -14.96
C ILE A 78 11.30 -2.39 -14.46
N GLY A 79 10.10 -1.85 -14.59
CA GLY A 79 8.87 -2.57 -14.23
C GLY A 79 8.55 -3.70 -15.22
N ARG A 80 7.62 -4.57 -14.81
CA ARG A 80 6.98 -5.53 -15.71
C ARG A 80 5.75 -4.92 -16.37
N PRO A 81 5.42 -5.31 -17.62
CA PRO A 81 4.20 -4.85 -18.28
C PRO A 81 2.94 -5.12 -17.46
N LYS A 82 1.96 -4.23 -17.54
CA LYS A 82 0.68 -4.33 -16.80
C LYS A 82 0.01 -5.70 -16.99
N ARG A 83 -0.06 -6.22 -18.22
CA ARG A 83 -0.65 -7.54 -18.52
C ARG A 83 0.02 -8.68 -17.74
N SER A 84 1.34 -8.59 -17.57
CA SER A 84 2.15 -9.58 -16.87
C SER A 84 1.88 -9.53 -15.36
N LEU A 85 1.59 -8.34 -14.82
CA LEU A 85 1.17 -8.17 -13.43
C LEU A 85 -0.26 -8.65 -13.17
N GLU A 86 -1.20 -8.38 -14.07
CA GLU A 86 -2.60 -8.82 -13.92
C GLU A 86 -2.71 -10.35 -13.90
N LYS A 87 -1.90 -11.03 -14.72
CA LYS A 87 -1.83 -12.49 -14.75
C LYS A 87 -1.28 -13.08 -13.45
N ASP A 88 -0.24 -12.47 -12.91
CA ASP A 88 0.48 -13.02 -11.74
C ASP A 88 -0.18 -12.65 -10.41
N PHE A 89 -0.95 -11.56 -10.38
CA PHE A 89 -1.62 -11.05 -9.17
C PHE A 89 -3.11 -10.75 -9.44
N PRO A 90 -3.93 -11.77 -9.76
CA PRO A 90 -5.34 -11.60 -10.08
C PRO A 90 -6.13 -10.93 -8.94
N GLU A 91 -5.73 -11.12 -7.69
CA GLU A 91 -6.33 -10.47 -6.52
C GLU A 91 -6.12 -8.94 -6.50
N LEU A 92 -5.16 -8.43 -7.28
CA LEU A 92 -4.90 -7.01 -7.45
C LEU A 92 -5.39 -6.47 -8.80
N ALA A 93 -6.11 -7.28 -9.60
CA ALA A 93 -6.51 -6.90 -10.96
C ALA A 93 -7.24 -5.55 -11.02
N LEU A 94 -8.12 -5.23 -10.06
CA LEU A 94 -8.79 -3.93 -10.00
C LEU A 94 -7.82 -2.76 -9.75
N ALA A 95 -6.78 -2.97 -8.94
CA ALA A 95 -5.80 -1.93 -8.67
C ALA A 95 -4.82 -1.78 -9.84
N ILE A 96 -4.43 -2.89 -10.46
CA ILE A 96 -3.54 -2.91 -11.62
C ILE A 96 -4.24 -2.34 -12.85
N SER A 97 -5.54 -2.60 -13.03
CA SER A 97 -6.33 -2.07 -14.16
C SER A 97 -6.37 -0.54 -14.21
N ARG A 98 -6.16 0.13 -13.05
CA ARG A 98 -6.07 1.59 -12.92
C ARG A 98 -4.72 2.17 -13.36
N ILE A 99 -3.71 1.34 -13.65
CA ILE A 99 -2.46 1.78 -14.26
C ILE A 99 -2.75 2.21 -15.71
N PRO A 100 -2.38 3.44 -16.11
CA PRO A 100 -2.85 4.03 -17.37
C PRO A 100 -2.23 3.44 -18.63
N ALA A 101 -1.03 2.86 -18.54
CA ALA A 101 -0.26 2.38 -19.68
C ALA A 101 0.36 1.01 -19.41
N GLU A 102 0.63 0.26 -20.48
CA GLU A 102 1.26 -1.07 -20.39
C GLU A 102 2.68 -0.98 -19.84
N ARG A 103 3.44 0.02 -20.30
CA ARG A 103 4.71 0.47 -19.69
C ARG A 103 4.40 1.64 -18.77
N TRP A 104 4.69 1.45 -17.49
CA TRP A 104 4.28 2.37 -16.42
C TRP A 104 5.46 2.85 -15.58
N TRP A 105 6.68 2.65 -16.10
CA TRP A 105 7.94 3.23 -15.65
C TRP A 105 8.40 4.30 -16.67
N TRP A 106 9.54 4.93 -16.42
CA TRP A 106 10.14 5.84 -17.40
C TRP A 106 10.47 5.10 -18.70
N ASP A 107 9.88 5.55 -19.80
CA ASP A 107 10.14 5.03 -21.13
C ASP A 107 10.51 6.18 -22.07
N CYS A 108 11.48 5.93 -22.93
CA CYS A 108 11.96 6.87 -23.92
C CYS A 108 11.79 6.21 -25.29
N GLU A 109 10.95 6.76 -26.15
CA GLU A 109 10.57 6.16 -27.44
C GLU A 109 11.78 5.73 -28.28
N HIS A 110 12.82 6.56 -28.33
CA HIS A 110 14.04 6.27 -29.09
C HIS A 110 15.06 5.41 -28.33
N ARG A 111 14.84 5.14 -27.05
CA ARG A 111 15.73 4.38 -26.15
C ARG A 111 14.92 3.61 -25.10
N PRO A 112 14.11 2.63 -25.52
CA PRO A 112 13.14 1.98 -24.63
C PRO A 112 13.82 1.07 -23.61
N ASN A 113 13.24 0.99 -22.41
CA ASN A 113 13.66 0.04 -21.37
C ASN A 113 12.66 -1.12 -21.29
N ASP A 114 13.15 -2.35 -21.20
CA ASP A 114 12.30 -3.55 -21.24
C ASP A 114 12.85 -4.67 -20.33
N ALA A 115 12.06 -5.08 -19.34
CA ALA A 115 12.45 -6.13 -18.41
C ALA A 115 12.38 -7.53 -19.03
N GLU A 116 11.44 -7.77 -19.95
CA GLU A 116 11.25 -9.07 -20.59
C GLU A 116 12.35 -9.33 -21.63
N LEU A 117 12.78 -8.29 -22.35
CA LEU A 117 13.89 -8.33 -23.31
C LEU A 117 15.26 -8.04 -22.69
N GLN A 118 15.32 -7.78 -21.38
CA GLN A 118 16.55 -7.43 -20.64
C GLN A 118 17.28 -6.22 -21.23
N GLN A 119 16.55 -5.19 -21.65
CA GLN A 119 17.08 -3.98 -22.26
C GLN A 119 17.05 -2.79 -21.28
N PHE A 120 18.20 -2.14 -21.13
CA PHE A 120 18.35 -0.90 -20.37
C PHE A 120 19.07 0.14 -21.23
N ASN A 121 18.29 1.00 -21.87
CA ASN A 121 18.76 1.93 -22.89
C ASN A 121 18.66 3.40 -22.48
N SER A 122 17.90 3.71 -21.42
CA SER A 122 17.76 5.08 -20.94
C SER A 122 17.57 5.17 -19.43
N HIS A 123 18.14 6.23 -18.84
CA HIS A 123 17.90 6.59 -17.45
C HIS A 123 16.77 7.61 -17.36
N GLU A 124 16.04 7.62 -16.25
CA GLU A 124 15.05 8.65 -15.99
C GLU A 124 15.70 10.03 -15.78
N PRO A 125 15.34 11.05 -16.59
CA PRO A 125 15.80 12.42 -16.40
C PRO A 125 15.39 12.97 -15.04
N ARG A 126 16.29 13.72 -14.39
CA ARG A 126 16.06 14.26 -13.03
C ARG A 126 14.82 15.16 -12.96
N ASN A 127 14.58 15.98 -13.98
CA ASN A 127 13.40 16.83 -14.07
C ASN A 127 12.11 16.02 -14.17
N HIS A 128 12.09 14.94 -14.96
CA HIS A 128 10.95 14.03 -15.04
C HIS A 128 10.68 13.37 -13.68
N PHE A 129 11.73 12.85 -13.04
CA PHE A 129 11.66 12.25 -11.70
C PHE A 129 11.05 13.20 -10.67
N LYS A 130 11.56 14.43 -10.59
CA LYS A 130 11.02 15.44 -9.66
C LYS A 130 9.57 15.79 -9.96
N ALA A 131 9.22 15.93 -11.25
CA ALA A 131 7.86 16.23 -11.65
C ALA A 131 6.86 15.13 -11.23
N ARG A 132 7.23 13.84 -11.32
CA ARG A 132 6.35 12.75 -10.88
C ARG A 132 6.21 12.66 -9.36
N VAL A 133 7.29 12.93 -8.61
CA VAL A 133 7.23 13.03 -7.15
C VAL A 133 6.26 14.13 -6.73
N GLU A 134 6.30 15.29 -7.40
CA GLU A 134 5.37 16.39 -7.13
C GLU A 134 3.93 16.06 -7.52
N ARG A 135 3.72 15.39 -8.66
CA ARG A 135 2.38 14.90 -9.04
C ARG A 135 1.80 13.96 -7.98
N PHE A 136 2.61 13.10 -7.38
CA PHE A 136 2.17 12.23 -6.30
C PHE A 136 1.80 13.02 -5.03
N ARG A 137 2.62 13.99 -4.61
CA ARG A 137 2.30 14.90 -3.50
C ARG A 137 0.98 15.64 -3.73
N SER A 138 0.84 16.28 -4.89
CA SER A 138 -0.38 16.97 -5.31
C SER A 138 -1.59 16.04 -5.42
N TRP A 139 -1.38 14.76 -5.71
CA TRP A 139 -2.45 13.76 -5.70
C TRP A 139 -2.89 13.43 -4.27
N LEU A 140 -1.96 13.21 -3.33
CA LEU A 140 -2.27 12.94 -1.92
C LEU A 140 -3.03 14.11 -1.28
N LEU A 141 -2.61 15.36 -1.52
CA LEU A 141 -3.27 16.55 -0.96
C LEU A 141 -4.71 16.75 -1.43
N ARG A 142 -5.10 16.15 -2.57
CA ARG A 142 -6.46 16.23 -3.12
C ARG A 142 -7.37 15.10 -2.66
N ARG A 143 -6.86 14.17 -1.86
CA ARG A 143 -7.64 13.04 -1.36
C ARG A 143 -8.50 13.44 -0.17
N PRO A 144 -9.74 12.93 -0.05
CA PRO A 144 -10.55 13.08 1.15
C PRO A 144 -10.04 12.23 2.33
N GLU A 145 -9.25 11.19 2.07
CA GLU A 145 -8.63 10.40 3.14
C GLU A 145 -7.57 11.20 3.88
N LYS A 146 -7.47 10.97 5.20
CA LYS A 146 -6.52 11.68 6.08
C LYS A 146 -5.28 10.87 6.44
N THR A 147 -5.32 9.56 6.19
CA THR A 147 -4.23 8.64 6.56
C THR A 147 -3.92 7.73 5.38
N PHE A 148 -2.65 7.71 5.01
CA PHE A 148 -2.13 6.88 3.93
C PHE A 148 -1.00 6.00 4.45
N VAL A 149 -0.93 4.79 3.92
CA VAL A 149 0.26 3.94 4.02
C VAL A 149 0.80 3.81 2.61
N VAL A 150 2.01 4.31 2.40
CA VAL A 150 2.65 4.35 1.07
C VAL A 150 3.82 3.37 1.08
N PHE A 151 3.85 2.49 0.07
CA PHE A 151 4.96 1.56 -0.18
C PHE A 151 5.69 2.02 -1.43
N GLY A 152 7.03 1.99 -1.39
CA GLY A 152 7.86 2.49 -2.49
C GLY A 152 9.34 2.29 -2.19
N HIS A 153 10.17 3.01 -2.94
CA HIS A 153 11.61 2.83 -2.93
C HIS A 153 12.36 4.03 -2.36
N SER A 154 13.63 3.81 -2.01
CA SER A 154 14.40 4.75 -1.20
C SER A 154 14.68 6.08 -1.91
N THR A 155 14.94 6.08 -3.22
CA THR A 155 15.26 7.33 -3.94
C THR A 155 13.99 8.16 -4.13
N PHE A 156 12.87 7.51 -4.47
CA PHE A 156 11.55 8.14 -4.44
C PHE A 156 11.28 8.82 -3.08
N PHE A 157 11.38 8.07 -1.98
CA PHE A 157 11.07 8.63 -0.65
C PHE A 157 12.04 9.73 -0.23
N LYS A 158 13.32 9.64 -0.60
CA LYS A 158 14.29 10.70 -0.34
C LYS A 158 13.87 12.04 -0.96
N GLU A 159 13.45 12.02 -2.23
CA GLU A 159 12.95 13.23 -2.90
C GLU A 159 11.60 13.65 -2.33
N PHE A 160 10.68 12.70 -2.09
CA PHE A 160 9.34 12.98 -1.58
C PHE A 160 9.35 13.64 -0.20
N ILE A 161 10.19 13.16 0.72
CA ILE A 161 10.33 13.69 2.09
C ILE A 161 11.15 14.99 2.09
N GLY A 162 11.92 15.26 1.04
CA GLY A 162 12.87 16.38 1.01
C GLY A 162 14.10 16.16 1.90
N GLY A 163 14.42 14.90 2.22
CA GLY A 163 15.49 14.51 3.13
C GLY A 163 16.86 14.38 2.45
N THR A 164 17.93 14.48 3.24
CA THR A 164 19.31 14.25 2.77
C THR A 164 19.69 12.76 2.78
N ARG A 165 18.95 11.95 3.53
CA ARG A 165 19.21 10.53 3.80
C ARG A 165 18.22 9.63 3.03
N SER A 166 18.70 8.48 2.57
CA SER A 166 17.85 7.38 2.07
C SER A 166 17.30 6.56 3.23
N LEU A 167 16.04 6.13 3.13
CA LEU A 167 15.44 5.17 4.06
C LEU A 167 16.06 3.78 3.87
N ARG A 168 16.19 3.01 4.96
CA ARG A 168 16.63 1.60 4.91
C ARG A 168 15.48 0.70 4.46
N ASN A 169 15.81 -0.53 4.04
CA ASN A 169 14.80 -1.54 3.73
C ASN A 169 13.87 -1.75 4.92
N CYS A 170 12.57 -1.72 4.66
CA CYS A 170 11.49 -1.87 5.65
C CYS A 170 11.48 -0.78 6.75
N GLU A 171 12.19 0.33 6.59
CA GLU A 171 12.10 1.44 7.52
C GLU A 171 10.73 2.12 7.45
N ILE A 172 10.16 2.42 8.62
CA ILE A 172 8.90 3.15 8.74
C ILE A 172 9.22 4.62 9.01
N HIS A 173 8.71 5.49 8.15
CA HIS A 173 8.78 6.94 8.33
C HIS A 173 7.36 7.52 8.39
N THR A 174 7.10 8.37 9.38
CA THR A 174 5.82 9.06 9.54
C THR A 174 6.02 10.55 9.29
N MET A 175 5.15 11.15 8.48
CA MET A 175 5.17 12.58 8.20
C MET A 175 3.75 13.11 8.00
N MET A 176 3.61 14.43 8.16
CA MET A 176 2.43 15.19 7.77
C MET A 176 2.74 15.92 6.46
N LEU A 177 1.76 15.97 5.55
CA LEU A 177 1.87 16.61 4.23
C LEU A 177 1.16 17.95 4.19
#